data_AF-A0A956QE85-F1
#
_entry.id   AF-A0A956QE85-F1
#
_cell.length_a   1.000
_cell.length_b   1.000
_cell.length_c   1.000
_cell.angle_alpha   90.00
_cell.angle_beta   90.00
_cell.angle_gamma   90.00
#
_symmetry.space_group_name_H-M   'P 1'
#
loop_
_entity.id
_entity.type
_entity.pdbx_description
1 polymer ?
#
loop_
_entity_poly.entity_id
_entity_poly.type
_entity_poly.pdbx_seq_one_letter_code
_entity_poly.pdbx_strand_id
1 'polypeptide(L)'
;PGVLVGADPQSLSSMNELFTLAWQRANVDREVWFRRSTHALRKGFASGLRQAGADSDAVDYLLGHGLRNMRGPYLDPGIALNLTEAVALVPPLSVTG
;
A
#
# COMPACT_ATOMS: atom_id res chain seq x y z
N PRO A 1 6.81 16.52 -22.51
CA PRO A 1 7.66 15.38 -22.09
C PRO A 1 9.10 15.85 -21.81
N GLY A 2 9.34 16.34 -20.58
CA GLY A 2 10.66 16.76 -20.10
C GLY A 2 11.24 15.63 -19.24
N VAL A 3 12.33 15.04 -19.73
CA VAL A 3 12.99 13.90 -19.12
C VAL A 3 13.74 14.37 -17.88
N LEU A 4 13.55 13.66 -16.78
CA LEU A 4 14.37 13.72 -15.57
C LEU A 4 15.76 13.15 -15.87
N VAL A 5 16.51 13.81 -16.74
CA VAL A 5 17.91 13.47 -16.99
C VAL A 5 18.74 14.16 -15.90
N GLY A 6 19.33 13.37 -15.00
CA GLY A 6 20.37 13.85 -14.06
C GLY A 6 20.04 13.77 -12.58
N ALA A 7 18.81 13.42 -12.19
CA ALA A 7 18.52 13.10 -10.80
C ALA A 7 19.02 11.67 -10.49
N ASP A 8 19.86 11.49 -9.48
CA ASP A 8 20.19 10.16 -8.98
C ASP A 8 18.87 9.47 -8.56
N PRO A 9 18.43 8.42 -9.26
CA PRO A 9 17.15 7.77 -8.98
C PRO A 9 17.12 7.12 -7.59
N GLN A 10 18.27 6.95 -6.93
CA GLN A 10 18.34 6.39 -5.58
C GLN A 10 18.17 7.43 -4.47
N SER A 11 18.22 8.74 -4.77
CA SER A 11 18.05 9.76 -3.74
C SER A 11 16.57 9.93 -3.35
N LEU A 12 16.29 10.02 -2.04
CA LEU A 12 14.93 10.23 -1.50
C LEU A 12 14.28 11.54 -1.98
N SER A 13 15.08 12.57 -2.28
CA SER A 13 14.60 13.82 -2.89
C SER A 13 14.15 13.58 -4.34
N SER A 14 14.96 12.88 -5.14
CA SER A 14 14.62 12.53 -6.53
C SER A 14 13.30 11.74 -6.61
N MET A 15 13.10 10.77 -5.72
CA MET A 15 11.85 9.99 -5.68
C MET A 15 10.63 10.84 -5.33
N ASN A 16 10.71 11.72 -4.33
CA ASN A 16 9.58 12.59 -3.99
C ASN A 16 9.22 13.57 -5.12
N GLU A 17 10.20 14.05 -5.87
CA GLU A 17 10.00 14.89 -7.06
C GLU A 17 9.30 14.12 -8.17
N LEU A 18 9.72 12.87 -8.45
CA LEU A 18 9.05 11.99 -9.42
C LEU A 18 7.57 11.77 -9.08
N PHE A 19 7.27 11.44 -7.84
CA PHE A 19 5.87 11.25 -7.41
C PHE A 19 5.09 12.55 -7.45
N THR A 20 5.70 13.69 -7.08
CA THR A 20 5.07 15.01 -7.20
C THR A 20 4.65 15.30 -8.63
N LEU A 21 5.55 15.09 -9.59
CA LEU A 21 5.26 15.28 -11.01
C LEU A 21 4.18 14.32 -11.51
N ALA A 22 4.18 13.06 -11.04
CA ALA A 22 3.14 12.09 -11.39
C ALA A 22 1.77 12.54 -10.89
N TRP A 23 1.66 13.00 -9.65
CA TRP A 23 0.41 13.52 -9.08
C TRP A 23 -0.11 14.76 -9.83
N GLN A 24 0.79 15.70 -10.16
CA GLN A 24 0.45 16.89 -10.94
C GLN A 24 -0.08 16.51 -12.34
N ARG A 25 0.57 15.57 -13.02
CA ARG A 25 0.14 15.09 -14.34
C ARG A 25 -1.21 14.37 -14.29
N ALA A 26 -1.51 13.70 -13.18
CA ALA A 26 -2.80 13.06 -12.94
C ALA A 26 -3.90 14.06 -12.52
N ASN A 27 -3.59 15.34 -12.39
CA ASN A 27 -4.51 16.39 -11.94
C ASN A 27 -5.20 16.05 -10.60
N VAL A 28 -4.49 15.35 -9.71
CA VAL A 28 -4.99 15.04 -8.37
C VAL A 28 -4.80 16.26 -7.48
N ASP A 29 -5.83 16.57 -6.68
CA ASP A 29 -5.82 17.70 -5.76
C ASP A 29 -4.51 17.74 -4.95
N ARG A 30 -3.89 18.91 -4.94
CA ARG A 30 -2.63 19.16 -4.26
C ARG A 30 -2.71 18.82 -2.77
N GLU A 31 -3.86 19.01 -2.14
CA GLU A 31 -4.07 18.69 -0.72
C GLU A 31 -3.83 17.21 -0.39
N VAL A 32 -3.99 16.30 -1.36
CA VAL A 32 -3.83 14.85 -1.18
C VAL A 32 -2.36 14.45 -0.97
N TRP A 33 -1.42 15.12 -1.63
CA TRP A 33 -0.03 14.66 -1.75
C TRP A 33 1.04 15.68 -1.33
N PHE A 34 0.65 16.94 -1.09
CA PHE A 34 1.59 18.02 -0.78
C PHE A 34 2.52 17.70 0.41
N ARG A 35 3.81 18.05 0.29
CA ARG A 35 4.93 17.79 1.22
C ARG A 35 5.30 16.32 1.46
N ARG A 36 4.46 15.33 1.13
CA ARG A 36 4.76 13.90 1.32
C ARG A 36 4.16 13.04 0.21
N SER A 37 4.58 13.27 -1.04
CA SER A 37 4.03 12.62 -2.24
C SER A 37 4.17 11.09 -2.24
N THR A 38 5.32 10.57 -1.80
CA THR A 38 5.58 9.13 -1.63
C THR A 38 4.73 8.51 -0.52
N HIS A 39 4.51 9.24 0.58
CA HIS A 39 3.65 8.78 1.67
C HIS A 39 2.17 8.74 1.28
N ALA A 40 1.72 9.73 0.49
CA ALA A 40 0.37 9.75 -0.05
C ALA A 40 0.10 8.55 -0.96
N LEU A 41 1.06 8.19 -1.83
CA LEU A 41 1.00 6.96 -2.63
C LEU A 41 0.84 5.73 -1.74
N ARG A 42 1.70 5.59 -0.72
CA ARG A 42 1.67 4.45 0.20
C ARG A 42 0.34 4.33 0.96
N LYS A 43 -0.25 5.46 1.36
CA LYS A 43 -1.60 5.48 1.95
C LYS A 43 -2.67 5.03 0.95
N GLY A 44 -2.65 5.57 -0.27
CA GLY A 44 -3.61 5.20 -1.31
C GLY A 44 -3.56 3.71 -1.62
N PHE A 45 -2.35 3.14 -1.74
CA PHE A 45 -2.14 1.71 -1.93
C PHE A 45 -2.75 0.87 -0.79
N ALA A 46 -2.46 1.23 0.47
CA ALA A 46 -3.01 0.52 1.63
C ALA A 46 -4.55 0.60 1.70
N SER A 47 -5.12 1.78 1.42
CA SER A 47 -6.58 1.96 1.39
C SER A 47 -7.23 1.14 0.28
N GLY A 48 -6.63 1.10 -0.91
CA GLY A 48 -7.13 0.31 -2.03
C GLY A 48 -7.14 -1.19 -1.73
N LEU A 49 -6.07 -1.73 -1.12
CA LEU A 49 -6.03 -3.13 -0.72
C LEU A 49 -7.12 -3.48 0.31
N ARG A 50 -7.31 -2.62 1.31
CA ARG A 50 -8.36 -2.84 2.32
C ARG A 50 -9.76 -2.77 1.72
N GLN A 51 -10.01 -1.83 0.81
CA GLN A 51 -11.30 -1.76 0.09
C GLN A 51 -11.55 -2.99 -0.79
N ALA A 52 -10.49 -3.60 -1.32
CA ALA A 52 -10.57 -4.86 -2.05
C ALA A 52 -10.75 -6.10 -1.14
N GLY A 53 -10.89 -5.92 0.17
CA GLY A 53 -11.07 -7.01 1.14
C GLY A 53 -9.78 -7.73 1.54
N ALA A 54 -8.61 -7.14 1.26
CA ALA A 54 -7.34 -7.71 1.72
C ALA A 54 -7.26 -7.72 3.24
N ASP A 55 -6.68 -8.80 3.77
CA ASP A 55 -6.44 -8.95 5.19
C ASP A 55 -5.59 -7.79 5.75
N SER A 56 -6.00 -7.24 6.88
CA SER A 56 -5.38 -6.02 7.44
C SER A 56 -3.97 -6.27 7.93
N ASP A 57 -3.68 -7.47 8.42
CA ASP A 57 -2.36 -7.85 8.92
C ASP A 57 -1.40 -8.11 7.77
N ALA A 58 -1.88 -8.72 6.67
CA ALA A 58 -1.12 -8.84 5.44
C ALA A 58 -0.75 -7.45 4.86
N VAL A 59 -1.70 -6.50 4.85
CA VAL A 59 -1.42 -5.12 4.42
C VAL A 59 -0.40 -4.45 5.34
N ASP A 60 -0.53 -4.58 6.66
CA ASP A 60 0.42 -3.99 7.61
C ASP A 60 1.82 -4.64 7.53
N TYR A 61 1.90 -5.94 7.27
CA TYR A 61 3.15 -6.63 6.99
C TYR A 61 3.82 -6.09 5.72
N LEU A 62 3.08 -5.95 4.60
CA LEU A 62 3.60 -5.42 3.33
C LEU A 62 4.13 -3.99 3.46
N LEU A 63 3.52 -3.19 4.35
CA LEU A 63 3.99 -1.85 4.65
C LEU A 63 5.20 -1.86 5.62
N GLY A 64 5.57 -3.01 6.18
CA GLY A 64 6.63 -3.12 7.17
C GLY A 64 6.25 -2.56 8.54
N HIS A 65 4.95 -2.43 8.84
CA HIS A 65 4.47 -2.05 10.17
C HIS A 65 4.66 -3.18 11.21
N GLY A 66 4.75 -4.44 10.75
CA GLY A 66 4.98 -5.62 11.60
C GLY A 66 6.42 -5.83 12.08
N LEU A 67 7.42 -5.18 11.46
CA LEU A 67 8.85 -5.42 11.75
C LEU A 67 9.38 -4.67 12.98
N ARG A 68 8.63 -3.71 13.54
CA ARG A 68 9.13 -2.78 14.58
C ARG A 68 8.10 -2.37 15.64
N ASN A 69 7.20 -3.26 16.08
CA ASN A 69 6.29 -2.99 17.22
C ASN A 69 5.38 -1.75 17.05
N MET A 70 4.54 -1.66 16.01
CA MET A 70 3.47 -0.65 15.98
C MET A 70 2.06 -1.18 16.33
N ARG A 71 1.87 -2.50 16.38
CA ARG A 71 0.67 -3.14 16.94
C ARG A 71 1.12 -4.44 17.61
N GLY A 72 1.01 -4.52 18.94
CA GLY A 72 1.43 -5.68 19.73
C GLY A 72 0.63 -6.96 19.42
N PRO A 73 0.76 -7.98 20.27
CA PRO A 73 1.36 -9.30 20.04
C PRO A 73 0.46 -10.33 19.32
N TYR A 74 -0.45 -9.93 18.44
CA TYR A 74 -1.42 -10.87 17.85
C TYR A 74 -0.90 -11.75 16.71
N LEU A 75 0.32 -11.51 16.22
CA LEU A 75 0.93 -12.32 15.18
C LEU A 75 2.04 -13.16 15.79
N ASP A 76 1.63 -14.26 16.43
CA ASP A 76 2.54 -15.39 16.63
C ASP A 76 2.74 -16.04 15.25
N PRO A 77 3.95 -16.02 14.66
CA PRO A 77 4.22 -16.70 13.40
C PRO A 77 4.01 -18.23 13.47
N GLY A 78 3.82 -18.80 14.66
CA GLY A 78 3.39 -20.19 14.86
C GLY A 78 1.88 -20.43 14.77
N ILE A 79 1.05 -19.39 14.76
CA ILE A 79 -0.43 -19.45 14.74
C ILE A 79 -1.01 -18.64 13.55
N ALA A 80 -0.20 -18.32 12.54
CA ALA A 80 -0.74 -17.83 11.28
C ALA A 80 -1.48 -19.00 10.59
N LEU A 81 -2.81 -19.05 10.73
CA LEU A 81 -3.65 -20.05 10.08
C LEU A 81 -3.32 -20.10 8.59
N ASN A 82 -3.16 -21.32 8.07
CA ASN A 82 -2.85 -21.58 6.67
C ASN A 82 -3.94 -20.93 5.81
N LEU A 83 -3.64 -19.81 5.19
CA LEU A 83 -4.61 -18.95 4.49
C LEU A 83 -5.39 -19.73 3.42
N THR A 84 -4.79 -20.78 2.87
CA THR A 84 -5.45 -21.69 1.93
C THR A 84 -6.62 -22.47 2.56
N GLU A 85 -6.50 -22.90 3.81
CA GLU A 85 -7.56 -23.61 4.54
C GLU A 85 -8.70 -22.67 4.93
N ALA A 86 -8.36 -21.44 5.33
CA ALA A 86 -9.36 -20.41 5.65
C ALA A 86 -10.19 -20.00 4.42
N VAL A 87 -9.54 -19.84 3.26
CA VAL A 87 -10.22 -19.55 1.98
C VAL A 87 -11.15 -20.70 1.56
N ALA A 88 -10.78 -21.95 1.83
CA ALA A 88 -11.60 -23.12 1.50
C ALA A 88 -12.94 -23.20 2.26
N LEU A 89 -13.08 -22.46 3.38
CA LEU A 89 -14.31 -22.43 4.19
C LEU A 89 -15.32 -21.39 3.70
N VAL A 90 -14.95 -20.50 2.77
CA VAL A 90 -15.86 -19.48 2.25
C VAL A 90 -16.74 -20.10 1.15
N PRO A 91 -18.07 -20.24 1.35
CA PRO A 91 -18.94 -20.79 0.31
C PRO A 91 -18.99 -19.85 -0.91
N PRO A 92 -19.02 -20.39 -2.13
CA PRO A 92 -19.09 -19.57 -3.33
C PRO A 92 -20.40 -18.78 -3.38
N LEU A 93 -20.31 -17.51 -3.74
CA LEU A 93 -21.48 -16.65 -3.91
C LEU A 93 -22.20 -17.06 -5.20
N SER A 94 -23.43 -17.59 -5.06
CA SER A 94 -24.33 -17.77 -6.20
C SER A 94 -24.72 -16.41 -6.76
N VAL A 95 -24.25 -16.10 -7.97
CA VAL A 95 -24.77 -14.95 -8.73
C VAL A 95 -26.06 -15.43 -9.39
N THR A 96 -27.20 -15.09 -8.81
CA THR A 96 -28.51 -15.33 -9.43
C THR A 96 -28.68 -14.35 -10.59
N GLY A 97 -28.59 -14.87 -11.81
CA GLY A 97 -28.98 -14.17 -13.04
C GLY A 97 -30.39 -14.54 -13.48
#